data_AF-A0A172XXQ7-F1
#
_entry.id   AF-A0A172XXQ7-F1
#
_cell.length_a   1.000
_cell.length_b   1.000
_cell.length_c   1.000
_cell.angle_alpha   90.00
_cell.angle_beta   90.00
_cell.angle_gamma   90.00
#
_symmetry.space_group_name_H-M   'P 1'
#
loop_
_entity.id
_entity.type
_entity.pdbx_description
1 polymer ?
#
loop_
_entity_poly.entity_id
_entity_poly.type
_entity_poly.pdbx_seq_one_letter_code
_entity_poly.pdbx_strand_id
1 'polypeptide(L)'
;MKRILFILCFLICANAFSQILSSNLEKKTLALGEVNHLIIKIDNLSGKPVTAAAKNELLPFHFEEVKDSIGQNQNLYERKIEFAVYEEGKFTIPELEFKVGNQVLKTIPYEIDVMNTAQKADQINDIMNNKEVKLEAKDYWELYKFYILAALGIIALIIAIVMYMKWGRKSKSSPAVATNQTLKELDSLKKKKYIEEGNYRSFYVELIEISRKFITKQYHLPADVLLTDDLIDLMKKNNTISQENEKVVEDVFLRGDLVKFAKTFPDKDAMEKDFADVREFVKRSSKDLEFENLRKDV
;
A
#
# COMPACT_ATOMS: atom_id res chain seq x y z
N MET A 1 38.64 -22.89 -49.05
CA MET A 1 37.92 -22.95 -50.34
C MET A 1 36.42 -22.69 -50.24
N LYS A 2 35.65 -23.36 -49.34
CA LYS A 2 34.19 -23.16 -49.22
C LYS A 2 33.73 -21.72 -48.87
N ARG A 3 34.50 -20.96 -48.07
CA ARG A 3 34.17 -19.56 -47.72
C ARG A 3 34.39 -18.56 -48.88
N ILE A 4 35.34 -18.83 -49.77
CA ILE A 4 35.61 -17.99 -50.95
C ILE A 4 34.50 -18.18 -52.00
N LEU A 5 33.99 -19.41 -52.14
CA LEU A 5 32.87 -19.71 -53.05
C LEU A 5 31.57 -18.98 -52.63
N PHE A 6 31.30 -18.88 -51.33
CA PHE A 6 30.13 -18.14 -50.81
C PHE A 6 30.23 -16.63 -51.04
N ILE A 7 31.42 -16.03 -50.88
CA ILE A 7 31.65 -14.61 -51.15
C ILE A 7 31.53 -14.31 -52.66
N LEU A 8 32.03 -15.22 -53.51
CA LEU A 8 31.91 -15.08 -54.96
C LEU A 8 30.43 -15.19 -55.41
N CYS A 9 29.66 -16.10 -54.81
CA CYS A 9 28.23 -16.25 -55.10
C CYS A 9 27.42 -15.03 -54.63
N PHE A 10 27.79 -14.41 -53.50
CA PHE A 10 27.15 -13.18 -53.02
C PHE A 10 27.47 -11.96 -53.91
N LEU A 11 28.68 -11.87 -54.48
CA LEU A 11 29.07 -10.80 -55.40
C LEU A 11 28.36 -10.90 -56.76
N ILE A 12 28.07 -12.12 -57.23
CA ILE A 12 27.36 -12.35 -58.50
C ILE A 12 25.88 -11.99 -58.37
N CYS A 13 25.24 -12.24 -57.21
CA CYS A 13 23.85 -11.86 -56.97
C CYS A 13 23.64 -10.33 -56.85
N ALA A 14 24.65 -9.58 -56.38
CA ALA A 14 24.54 -8.12 -56.22
C ALA A 14 24.48 -7.35 -57.55
N ASN A 15 24.87 -7.98 -58.67
CA ASN A 15 24.85 -7.35 -60.00
C ASN A 15 23.58 -7.70 -60.81
N ALA A 16 22.65 -8.47 -60.26
CA ALA A 16 21.44 -8.91 -60.97
C ALA A 16 20.27 -7.91 -60.91
N PHE A 17 20.40 -6.79 -60.20
CA PHE A 17 19.36 -5.74 -60.14
C PHE A 17 19.74 -4.54 -60.99
N SER A 18 19.67 -4.70 -62.31
CA SER A 18 19.47 -3.56 -63.21
C SER A 18 18.07 -3.69 -63.81
N GLN A 19 17.05 -3.48 -62.99
CA GLN A 19 15.70 -3.30 -63.51
C GLN A 19 15.62 -1.88 -64.06
N ILE A 20 15.68 -1.77 -65.39
CA ILE A 20 15.63 -0.50 -66.14
C ILE A 20 14.25 0.16 -66.00
N LEU A 21 13.18 -0.62 -65.83
CA LEU A 21 11.80 -0.16 -65.67
C LEU A 21 11.26 -0.62 -64.31
N SER A 22 10.69 0.32 -63.56
CA SER A 22 9.92 0.05 -62.35
C SER A 22 8.55 0.71 -62.45
N SER A 23 7.52 -0.02 -62.03
CA SER A 23 6.16 0.50 -61.89
C SER A 23 5.71 0.30 -60.45
N ASN A 24 4.98 1.27 -59.91
CA ASN A 24 4.44 1.21 -58.57
C ASN A 24 3.00 1.74 -58.57
N LEU A 25 2.11 0.94 -57.99
CA LEU A 25 0.73 1.31 -57.73
C LEU A 25 0.58 1.53 -56.22
N GLU A 26 0.05 2.67 -55.82
CA GLU A 26 -0.02 3.07 -54.41
C GLU A 26 -1.03 2.21 -53.62
N LYS A 27 -2.23 2.02 -54.16
CA LYS A 27 -3.31 1.22 -53.53
C LYS A 27 -3.82 0.14 -54.48
N LYS A 28 -4.05 -1.08 -53.95
CA LYS A 28 -4.70 -2.20 -54.67
C LYS A 28 -6.21 -2.27 -54.46
N THR A 29 -6.73 -1.51 -53.52
CA THR A 29 -8.14 -1.46 -53.14
C THR A 29 -8.56 -0.01 -53.08
N LEU A 30 -9.63 0.36 -53.75
CA LEU A 30 -10.10 1.74 -53.89
C LEU A 30 -11.59 1.85 -53.54
N ALA A 31 -11.99 2.96 -52.93
CA ALA A 31 -13.39 3.34 -52.91
C ALA A 31 -13.82 3.89 -54.28
N LEU A 32 -15.11 3.75 -54.60
CA LEU A 32 -15.70 4.33 -55.82
C LEU A 32 -15.38 5.83 -55.93
N GLY A 33 -14.74 6.25 -57.02
CA GLY A 33 -14.32 7.65 -57.26
C GLY A 33 -13.10 8.12 -56.45
N GLU A 34 -12.43 7.25 -55.70
CA GLU A 34 -11.17 7.58 -55.02
C GLU A 34 -10.02 7.69 -56.04
N VAL A 35 -9.22 8.76 -55.93
CA VAL A 35 -8.05 8.97 -56.78
C VAL A 35 -6.88 8.11 -56.30
N ASN A 36 -6.26 7.38 -57.22
CA ASN A 36 -5.07 6.56 -57.00
C ASN A 36 -3.92 7.00 -57.92
N HIS A 37 -2.69 6.60 -57.57
CA HIS A 37 -1.48 6.99 -58.29
C HIS A 37 -0.76 5.76 -58.86
N LEU A 38 -0.51 5.80 -60.17
CA LEU A 38 0.41 4.89 -60.86
C LEU A 38 1.68 5.66 -61.22
N ILE A 39 2.82 5.21 -60.71
CA ILE A 39 4.13 5.81 -60.98
C ILE A 39 4.97 4.83 -61.79
N ILE A 40 5.44 5.27 -62.94
CA ILE A 40 6.29 4.49 -63.84
C ILE A 40 7.62 5.22 -63.97
N LYS A 41 8.72 4.52 -63.69
CA LYS A 41 10.08 5.05 -63.75
C LYS A 41 10.94 4.18 -64.65
N ILE A 42 11.66 4.82 -65.56
CA ILE A 42 12.66 4.19 -66.41
C ILE A 42 14.00 4.86 -66.15
N ASP A 43 14.92 4.11 -65.55
CA ASP A 43 16.26 4.56 -65.19
C ASP A 43 17.28 4.17 -66.27
N ASN A 44 18.45 4.80 -66.25
CA ASN A 44 19.59 4.48 -67.13
C ASN A 44 19.30 4.66 -68.64
N LEU A 45 18.55 5.71 -69.00
CA LEU A 45 18.19 5.99 -70.40
C LEU A 45 19.40 6.28 -71.30
N SER A 46 20.53 6.73 -70.75
CA SER A 46 21.75 7.05 -71.50
C SER A 46 21.48 7.95 -72.74
N GLY A 47 20.54 8.89 -72.63
CA GLY A 47 20.15 9.80 -73.71
C GLY A 47 19.23 9.21 -74.80
N LYS A 48 18.77 7.96 -74.68
CA LYS A 48 17.83 7.36 -75.63
C LYS A 48 16.41 7.92 -75.45
N PRO A 49 15.67 8.23 -76.54
CA PRO A 49 14.29 8.68 -76.42
C PRO A 49 13.39 7.53 -75.94
N VAL A 50 12.41 7.88 -75.10
CA VAL A 50 11.34 6.98 -74.64
C VAL A 50 10.09 7.30 -75.45
N THR A 51 9.51 6.29 -76.08
CA THR A 51 8.21 6.40 -76.77
C THR A 51 7.19 5.53 -76.03
N ALA A 52 6.08 6.16 -75.64
CA ALA A 52 4.94 5.54 -74.96
C ALA A 52 3.63 6.07 -75.57
N ALA A 53 2.48 5.57 -75.10
CA ALA A 53 1.18 6.13 -75.46
C ALA A 53 1.09 7.62 -75.11
N ALA A 54 0.25 8.36 -75.84
CA ALA A 54 0.05 9.78 -75.61
C ALA A 54 -0.48 10.07 -74.20
N LYS A 55 -0.43 11.35 -73.81
CA LYS A 55 -0.94 11.81 -72.52
C LYS A 55 -2.44 11.50 -72.43
N ASN A 56 -2.91 10.97 -71.30
CA ASN A 56 -4.31 10.56 -71.08
C ASN A 56 -4.81 9.35 -71.91
N GLU A 57 -3.92 8.60 -72.55
CA GLU A 57 -4.26 7.44 -73.38
C GLU A 57 -3.53 6.16 -72.95
N LEU A 58 -2.91 6.14 -71.76
CA LEU A 58 -2.11 4.99 -71.33
C LEU A 58 -2.97 3.93 -70.65
N LEU A 59 -3.99 4.34 -69.89
CA LEU A 59 -4.84 3.42 -69.16
C LEU A 59 -6.08 2.97 -69.97
N PRO A 60 -6.62 1.76 -69.69
CA PRO A 60 -7.88 1.29 -70.28
C PRO A 60 -9.10 2.13 -69.91
N PHE A 61 -10.19 1.98 -70.66
CA PHE A 61 -11.43 2.79 -70.58
C PHE A 61 -12.08 2.93 -69.19
N HIS A 62 -11.92 1.93 -68.31
CA HIS A 62 -12.50 1.99 -66.96
C HIS A 62 -11.73 2.90 -65.99
N PHE A 63 -10.53 3.35 -66.36
CA PHE A 63 -9.68 4.22 -65.56
C PHE A 63 -9.75 5.64 -66.09
N GLU A 64 -10.40 6.54 -65.35
CA GLU A 64 -10.48 7.94 -65.71
C GLU A 64 -9.22 8.67 -65.25
N GLU A 65 -8.36 9.03 -66.21
CA GLU A 65 -7.10 9.75 -65.94
C GLU A 65 -7.42 11.22 -65.56
N VAL A 66 -7.28 11.54 -64.27
CA VAL A 66 -7.47 12.88 -63.71
C VAL A 66 -6.29 13.78 -64.09
N LYS A 67 -5.07 13.25 -64.00
CA LYS A 67 -3.86 13.99 -64.31
C LYS A 67 -2.70 13.07 -64.68
N ASP A 68 -2.12 13.33 -65.84
CA ASP A 68 -0.95 12.63 -66.34
C ASP A 68 0.24 13.60 -66.48
N SER A 69 1.30 13.33 -65.72
CA SER A 69 2.51 14.16 -65.66
C SER A 69 3.72 13.36 -66.12
N ILE A 70 4.41 13.85 -67.16
CA ILE A 70 5.61 13.24 -67.72
C ILE A 70 6.80 14.14 -67.41
N GLY A 71 7.80 13.59 -66.72
CA GLY A 71 9.11 14.19 -66.51
C GLY A 71 10.19 13.35 -67.20
N GLN A 72 11.00 13.97 -68.06
CA GLN A 72 12.08 13.27 -68.77
C GLN A 72 13.37 14.08 -68.72
N ASN A 73 14.44 13.43 -68.29
CA ASN A 73 15.82 13.93 -68.29
C ASN A 73 16.72 12.95 -69.08
N GLN A 74 18.00 13.29 -69.25
CA GLN A 74 18.95 12.46 -70.01
C GLN A 74 19.09 11.02 -69.49
N ASN A 75 18.79 10.77 -68.22
CA ASN A 75 19.00 9.47 -67.58
C ASN A 75 17.75 8.86 -66.92
N LEU A 76 16.65 9.61 -66.83
CA LEU A 76 15.43 9.21 -66.12
C LEU A 76 14.19 9.65 -66.90
N TYR A 77 13.23 8.74 -67.01
CA TYR A 77 11.86 9.03 -67.43
C TYR A 77 10.92 8.65 -66.29
N GLU A 78 10.08 9.58 -65.87
CA GLU A 78 9.06 9.38 -64.83
C GLU A 78 7.71 9.81 -65.38
N ARG A 79 6.72 8.91 -65.34
CA ARG A 79 5.32 9.21 -65.65
C ARG A 79 4.46 8.93 -64.42
N LYS A 80 3.72 9.94 -63.97
CA LYS A 80 2.79 9.87 -62.84
C LYS A 80 1.38 10.06 -63.36
N ILE A 81 0.54 9.05 -63.16
CA ILE A 81 -0.85 9.04 -63.58
C ILE A 81 -1.72 8.98 -62.34
N GLU A 82 -2.49 10.05 -62.14
CA GLU A 82 -3.58 10.14 -61.18
C GLU A 82 -4.84 9.66 -61.91
N PHE A 83 -5.49 8.61 -61.41
CA PHE A 83 -6.70 8.05 -62.02
C PHE A 83 -7.76 7.72 -60.97
N ALA A 84 -9.02 7.69 -61.39
CA ALA A 84 -10.16 7.26 -60.58
C ALA A 84 -10.99 6.22 -61.35
N VAL A 85 -11.74 5.39 -60.62
CA VAL A 85 -12.67 4.40 -61.20
C VAL A 85 -14.06 4.63 -60.60
N TYR A 86 -15.06 4.76 -61.46
CA TYR A 86 -16.45 5.08 -61.08
C TYR A 86 -17.40 3.87 -61.21
N GLU A 87 -16.86 2.70 -61.48
CA GLU A 87 -17.58 1.44 -61.55
C GLU A 87 -17.08 0.51 -60.43
N GLU A 88 -17.99 -0.26 -59.83
CA GLU A 88 -17.63 -1.27 -58.82
C GLU A 88 -17.17 -2.57 -59.49
N GLY A 89 -16.17 -3.23 -58.89
CA GLY A 89 -15.67 -4.50 -59.39
C GLY A 89 -14.15 -4.59 -59.42
N LYS A 90 -13.67 -5.69 -60.03
CA LYS A 90 -12.24 -5.96 -60.18
C LYS A 90 -11.78 -5.52 -61.55
N PHE A 91 -10.86 -4.57 -61.59
CA PHE A 91 -10.27 -4.04 -62.82
C PHE A 91 -8.80 -4.40 -62.88
N THR A 92 -8.29 -4.62 -64.09
CA THR A 92 -6.88 -4.95 -64.31
C THR A 92 -6.25 -3.89 -65.20
N ILE A 93 -5.15 -3.31 -64.74
CA ILE A 93 -4.24 -2.53 -65.58
C ILE A 93 -3.33 -3.54 -66.30
N PRO A 94 -3.40 -3.65 -67.63
CA PRO A 94 -2.57 -4.59 -68.38
C PRO A 94 -1.10 -4.17 -68.37
N GLU A 95 -0.24 -5.01 -68.90
CA GLU A 95 1.16 -4.66 -69.14
C GLU A 95 1.25 -3.45 -70.07
N LEU A 96 1.91 -2.39 -69.63
CA LEU A 96 2.10 -1.16 -70.37
C LEU A 96 3.46 -1.19 -71.07
N GLU A 97 3.48 -0.91 -72.37
CA GLU A 97 4.68 -0.99 -73.20
C GLU A 97 5.38 0.37 -73.34
N PHE A 98 6.69 0.38 -73.10
CA PHE A 98 7.58 1.54 -73.24
C PHE A 98 8.73 1.21 -74.17
N LYS A 99 8.90 1.96 -75.27
CA LYS A 99 10.01 1.77 -76.21
C LYS A 99 11.16 2.70 -75.85
N VAL A 100 12.32 2.14 -75.51
CA VAL A 100 13.55 2.88 -75.21
C VAL A 100 14.58 2.59 -76.30
N GLY A 101 14.72 3.49 -77.28
CA GLY A 101 15.47 3.22 -78.50
C GLY A 101 14.89 2.01 -79.27
N ASN A 102 15.63 0.88 -79.30
CA ASN A 102 15.21 -0.34 -80.00
C ASN A 102 14.73 -1.47 -79.05
N GLN A 103 14.62 -1.19 -77.74
CA GLN A 103 14.16 -2.16 -76.75
C GLN A 103 12.74 -1.82 -76.29
N VAL A 104 11.88 -2.83 -76.19
CA VAL A 104 10.53 -2.71 -75.63
C VAL A 104 10.56 -3.22 -74.20
N LEU A 105 10.22 -2.35 -73.25
CA LEU A 105 10.08 -2.67 -71.84
C LEU A 105 8.59 -2.75 -71.49
N LYS A 106 8.21 -3.69 -70.64
CA LYS A 106 6.83 -3.91 -70.21
C LYS A 106 6.70 -3.80 -68.71
N THR A 107 5.67 -3.10 -68.23
CA THR A 107 5.35 -3.09 -66.80
C THR A 107 4.72 -4.42 -66.38
N ILE A 108 4.65 -4.65 -65.07
CA ILE A 108 3.83 -5.74 -64.54
C ILE A 108 2.34 -5.33 -64.59
N PRO A 109 1.40 -6.29 -64.75
CA PRO A 109 -0.02 -6.00 -64.65
C PRO A 109 -0.42 -5.77 -63.18
N TYR A 110 -1.44 -4.95 -62.95
CA TYR A 110 -1.99 -4.67 -61.62
C TYR A 110 -3.48 -4.98 -61.55
N GLU A 111 -3.88 -5.70 -60.52
CA GLU A 111 -5.30 -5.89 -60.17
C GLU A 111 -5.72 -4.87 -59.11
N ILE A 112 -6.87 -4.24 -59.34
CA ILE A 112 -7.47 -3.23 -58.48
C ILE A 112 -8.89 -3.66 -58.15
N ASP A 113 -9.21 -3.70 -56.87
CA ASP A 113 -10.55 -3.99 -56.36
C ASP A 113 -11.25 -2.68 -55.96
N VAL A 114 -12.30 -2.31 -56.69
CA VAL A 114 -13.06 -1.08 -56.47
C VAL A 114 -14.34 -1.43 -55.74
N MET A 115 -14.42 -0.96 -54.49
CA MET A 115 -15.52 -1.26 -53.59
C MET A 115 -16.42 -0.05 -53.41
N ASN A 116 -17.73 -0.26 -53.49
CA ASN A 116 -18.71 0.75 -53.13
C ASN A 116 -18.81 0.86 -51.60
N THR A 117 -18.26 1.93 -51.02
CA THR A 117 -18.31 2.18 -49.58
C THR A 117 -19.68 2.65 -49.09
N ALA A 118 -20.56 3.12 -49.98
CA ALA A 118 -21.93 3.54 -49.63
C ALA A 118 -22.91 2.37 -49.50
N GLN A 119 -22.62 1.23 -50.14
CA GLN A 119 -23.41 -0.01 -50.00
C GLN A 119 -22.90 -0.97 -48.93
N LYS A 120 -21.79 -0.64 -48.26
CA LYS A 120 -21.66 -1.02 -46.86
C LYS A 120 -22.74 -0.23 -46.12
N ALA A 121 -23.98 -0.72 -46.22
CA ALA A 121 -24.88 -0.69 -45.09
C ALA A 121 -23.96 -1.02 -43.91
N ASP A 122 -23.73 -0.03 -43.07
CA ASP A 122 -23.19 -0.27 -41.75
C ASP A 122 -24.03 -1.42 -41.24
N GLN A 123 -23.47 -2.63 -41.32
CA GLN A 123 -23.86 -3.68 -40.44
C GLN A 123 -23.54 -3.01 -39.12
N ILE A 124 -24.56 -2.44 -38.51
CA ILE A 124 -24.50 -1.89 -37.17
C ILE A 124 -23.99 -3.10 -36.41
N ASN A 125 -22.68 -3.15 -36.23
CA ASN A 125 -22.06 -4.13 -35.39
C ASN A 125 -22.63 -3.73 -34.05
N ASP A 126 -23.65 -4.48 -33.65
CA ASP A 126 -24.32 -4.37 -32.38
C ASP A 126 -23.24 -4.04 -31.35
N ILE A 127 -23.40 -2.94 -30.63
CA ILE A 127 -22.36 -2.30 -29.81
C ILE A 127 -21.65 -3.44 -29.09
N MET A 128 -20.43 -3.75 -29.54
CA MET A 128 -19.78 -4.97 -29.11
C MET A 128 -19.66 -4.85 -27.60
N ASN A 129 -20.38 -5.71 -26.86
CA ASN A 129 -20.42 -5.61 -25.40
C ASN A 129 -18.98 -5.48 -24.90
N ASN A 130 -18.75 -4.55 -23.97
CA ASN A 130 -17.42 -4.29 -23.43
C ASN A 130 -16.74 -5.64 -23.14
N LYS A 131 -15.53 -5.84 -23.68
CA LYS A 131 -14.77 -7.05 -23.40
C LYS A 131 -14.65 -7.18 -21.88
N GLU A 132 -15.30 -8.17 -21.30
CA GLU A 132 -15.11 -8.54 -19.91
C GLU A 132 -13.70 -9.09 -19.78
N VAL A 133 -12.78 -8.21 -19.40
CA VAL A 133 -11.43 -8.62 -19.02
C VAL A 133 -11.60 -9.41 -17.73
N LYS A 134 -11.37 -10.73 -17.79
CA LYS A 134 -11.31 -11.56 -16.59
C LYS A 134 -10.10 -11.12 -15.79
N LEU A 135 -10.37 -10.37 -14.72
CA LEU A 135 -9.35 -9.93 -13.78
C LEU A 135 -8.73 -11.15 -13.12
N GLU A 136 -7.40 -11.25 -13.19
CA GLU A 136 -6.67 -12.29 -12.47
C GLU A 136 -6.52 -11.90 -10.99
N ALA A 137 -6.20 -12.86 -10.13
CA ALA A 137 -5.98 -12.61 -8.71
C ALA A 137 -4.91 -11.52 -8.44
N LYS A 138 -3.96 -11.35 -9.36
CA LYS A 138 -2.96 -10.27 -9.32
C LYS A 138 -3.57 -8.88 -9.51
N ASP A 139 -4.56 -8.73 -10.40
CA ASP A 139 -5.21 -7.45 -10.66
C ASP A 139 -6.00 -6.99 -9.43
N TYR A 140 -6.67 -7.93 -8.74
CA TYR A 140 -7.32 -7.66 -7.46
C TYR A 140 -6.31 -7.26 -6.37
N TRP A 141 -5.17 -7.95 -6.30
CA TRP A 141 -4.12 -7.61 -5.34
C TRP A 141 -3.57 -6.19 -5.58
N GLU A 142 -3.29 -5.83 -6.83
CA GLU A 142 -2.81 -4.50 -7.22
C GLU A 142 -3.81 -3.40 -6.83
N LEU A 143 -5.11 -3.64 -7.06
CA LEU A 143 -6.19 -2.69 -6.78
C LEU A 143 -6.43 -2.52 -5.27
N TYR A 144 -6.36 -3.61 -4.50
CA TYR A 144 -6.77 -3.62 -3.08
C TYR A 144 -5.61 -3.61 -2.07
N LYS A 145 -4.34 -3.72 -2.50
CA LYS A 145 -3.17 -3.76 -1.59
C LYS A 145 -3.15 -2.61 -0.57
N PHE A 146 -3.48 -1.39 -1.00
CA PHE A 146 -3.48 -0.22 -0.12
C PHE A 146 -4.62 -0.24 0.89
N TYR A 147 -5.80 -0.75 0.52
CA TYR A 147 -6.94 -0.89 1.43
C TYR A 147 -6.67 -1.96 2.50
N ILE A 148 -6.04 -3.08 2.10
CA ILE A 148 -5.61 -4.14 3.02
C ILE A 148 -4.54 -3.61 3.99
N LEU A 149 -3.55 -2.87 3.49
CA LEU A 149 -2.52 -2.23 4.31
C LEU A 149 -3.11 -1.19 5.28
N ALA A 150 -4.07 -0.37 4.83
CA ALA A 150 -4.75 0.60 5.67
C ALA A 150 -5.57 -0.09 6.78
N ALA A 151 -6.30 -1.16 6.46
CA ALA A 151 -7.03 -1.95 7.45
C ALA A 151 -6.10 -2.57 8.49
N LEU A 152 -4.96 -3.13 8.05
CA LEU A 152 -3.94 -3.68 8.95
C LEU A 152 -3.33 -2.60 9.86
N GLY A 153 -3.07 -1.41 9.32
CA GLY A 153 -2.58 -0.25 10.08
C GLY A 153 -3.55 0.20 11.16
N ILE A 154 -4.86 0.23 10.85
CA ILE A 154 -5.91 0.57 11.85
C ILE A 154 -5.95 -0.49 12.96
N ILE A 155 -5.88 -1.77 12.62
CA ILE A 155 -5.86 -2.85 13.62
C ILE A 155 -4.62 -2.72 14.52
N ALA A 156 -3.44 -2.47 13.95
CA ALA A 156 -2.23 -2.26 14.71
C ALA A 156 -2.32 -1.03 15.64
N LEU A 157 -2.93 0.06 15.18
CA LEU A 157 -3.18 1.26 15.99
C LEU A 157 -4.11 0.95 17.17
N ILE A 158 -5.20 0.22 16.95
CA ILE A 158 -6.13 -0.18 18.01
C ILE A 158 -5.41 -1.04 19.05
N ILE A 159 -4.63 -2.02 18.61
CA ILE A 159 -3.84 -2.88 19.51
C ILE A 159 -2.85 -2.03 20.32
N ALA A 160 -2.14 -1.11 19.68
CA ALA A 160 -1.20 -0.21 20.35
C ALA A 160 -1.89 0.66 21.41
N ILE A 161 -3.07 1.22 21.11
CA ILE A 161 -3.87 2.00 22.06
C ILE A 161 -4.33 1.14 23.24
N VAL A 162 -4.82 -0.07 22.98
CA VAL A 162 -5.27 -1.00 24.04
C VAL A 162 -4.09 -1.42 24.93
N MET A 163 -2.94 -1.73 24.35
CA MET A 163 -1.72 -2.06 25.09
C MET A 163 -1.23 -0.86 25.92
N TYR A 164 -1.25 0.35 25.34
CA TYR A 164 -0.88 1.58 26.05
C TYR A 164 -1.84 1.88 27.20
N MET A 165 -3.15 1.70 27.03
CA MET A 165 -4.12 1.89 28.12
C MET A 165 -3.98 0.83 29.22
N LYS A 166 -3.68 -0.42 28.84
CA LYS A 166 -3.59 -1.54 29.79
C LYS A 166 -2.26 -1.55 30.56
N TRP A 167 -1.16 -1.15 29.94
CA TRP A 167 0.18 -1.12 30.58
C TRP A 167 0.67 0.28 30.97
N GLY A 168 0.16 1.34 30.36
CA GLY A 168 0.51 2.73 30.69
C GLY A 168 -0.19 3.27 31.95
N ARG A 169 -1.25 2.61 32.43
CA ARG A 169 -1.86 2.91 33.73
C ARG A 169 -1.09 2.22 34.87
N LYS A 170 0.16 2.62 35.11
CA LYS A 170 0.62 2.61 36.50
C LYS A 170 -0.23 3.64 37.23
N SER A 171 -1.15 3.17 38.06
CA SER A 171 -1.92 4.01 38.97
C SER A 171 -0.93 4.92 39.69
N LYS A 172 -0.84 6.19 39.31
CA LYS A 172 -0.33 7.21 40.22
C LYS A 172 -1.42 7.34 41.29
N SER A 173 -1.45 6.42 42.24
CA SER A 173 -2.24 6.60 43.44
C SER A 173 -1.62 7.80 44.13
N SER A 174 -2.25 8.96 43.99
CA SER A 174 -1.91 10.11 44.81
C SER A 174 -1.96 9.65 46.27
N PRO A 175 -0.98 10.04 47.12
CA PRO A 175 -0.96 9.75 48.55
C PRO A 175 -2.31 9.97 49.25
N ALA A 176 -3.09 10.95 48.78
CA ALA A 176 -4.43 11.25 49.28
C ALA A 176 -5.46 10.14 48.97
N VAL A 177 -5.37 9.46 47.83
CA VAL A 177 -6.31 8.40 47.43
C VAL A 177 -6.09 7.14 48.26
N ALA A 178 -4.83 6.74 48.46
CA ALA A 178 -4.48 5.58 49.28
C ALA A 178 -4.83 5.77 50.76
N THR A 179 -4.61 6.98 51.29
CA THR A 179 -5.05 7.37 52.65
C THR A 179 -6.57 7.26 52.81
N ASN A 180 -7.34 7.88 51.90
CA ASN A 180 -8.80 7.85 51.96
C ASN A 180 -9.38 6.44 51.82
N GLN A 181 -8.78 5.60 50.97
CA GLN A 181 -9.18 4.20 50.84
C GLN A 181 -8.96 3.44 52.15
N THR A 182 -7.79 3.59 52.75
CA THR A 182 -7.43 2.89 54.00
C THR A 182 -8.31 3.34 55.16
N LEU A 183 -8.62 4.64 55.27
CA LEU A 183 -9.57 5.13 56.28
C LEU A 183 -10.96 4.51 56.13
N LYS A 184 -11.45 4.29 54.89
CA LYS A 184 -12.71 3.58 54.64
C LYS A 184 -12.64 2.11 55.04
N GLU A 185 -11.51 1.45 54.79
CA GLU A 185 -11.27 0.05 55.21
C GLU A 185 -11.25 -0.06 56.75
N LEU A 186 -10.57 0.86 57.45
CA LEU A 186 -10.58 0.94 58.92
C LEU A 186 -11.98 1.25 59.48
N ASP A 187 -12.73 2.16 58.88
CA ASP A 187 -14.11 2.43 59.30
C ASP A 187 -15.02 1.20 59.07
N SER A 188 -14.73 0.38 58.06
CA SER A 188 -15.42 -0.89 57.81
C SER A 188 -15.06 -1.95 58.85
N LEU A 189 -13.79 -2.04 59.25
CA LEU A 189 -13.35 -2.88 60.37
C LEU A 189 -14.07 -2.50 61.67
N LYS A 190 -14.20 -1.20 61.96
CA LYS A 190 -14.93 -0.73 63.15
C LYS A 190 -16.41 -1.13 63.13
N LYS A 191 -17.06 -1.08 61.96
CA LYS A 191 -18.47 -1.49 61.80
C LYS A 191 -18.72 -2.98 62.04
N LYS A 192 -17.69 -3.82 61.88
CA LYS A 192 -17.77 -5.27 62.15
C LYS A 192 -17.82 -5.60 63.64
N LYS A 193 -17.64 -4.62 64.54
CA LYS A 193 -17.86 -4.76 66.00
C LYS A 193 -17.05 -5.89 66.68
N TYR A 194 -15.94 -6.34 66.09
CA TYR A 194 -15.09 -7.38 66.69
C TYR A 194 -14.60 -7.03 68.11
N ILE A 195 -14.35 -5.74 68.38
CA ILE A 195 -13.97 -5.25 69.72
C ILE A 195 -15.12 -5.44 70.72
N GLU A 196 -16.36 -5.13 70.32
CA GLU A 196 -17.55 -5.29 71.17
C GLU A 196 -17.82 -6.77 71.47
N GLU A 197 -17.67 -7.61 70.45
CA GLU A 197 -17.86 -9.08 70.49
C GLU A 197 -16.69 -9.82 71.17
N GLY A 198 -15.56 -9.15 71.44
CA GLY A 198 -14.37 -9.76 72.05
C GLY A 198 -13.58 -10.67 71.09
N ASN A 199 -13.81 -10.56 69.78
CA ASN A 199 -13.09 -11.33 68.77
C ASN A 199 -11.75 -10.64 68.41
N TYR A 200 -10.80 -10.69 69.34
CA TYR A 200 -9.47 -10.10 69.20
C TYR A 200 -8.70 -10.69 68.00
N ARG A 201 -8.82 -11.99 67.72
CA ARG A 201 -8.05 -12.63 66.65
C ARG A 201 -8.44 -12.10 65.28
N SER A 202 -9.74 -12.07 64.97
CA SER A 202 -10.22 -11.53 63.70
C SER A 202 -9.93 -10.04 63.57
N PHE A 203 -10.02 -9.29 64.68
CA PHE A 203 -9.68 -7.87 64.71
C PHE A 203 -8.21 -7.61 64.31
N TYR A 204 -7.23 -8.25 64.97
CA TYR A 204 -5.82 -8.00 64.66
C TYR A 204 -5.39 -8.53 63.29
N VAL A 205 -5.94 -9.67 62.85
CA VAL A 205 -5.65 -10.20 61.51
C VAL A 205 -6.08 -9.20 60.44
N GLU A 206 -7.29 -8.66 60.55
CA GLU A 206 -7.82 -7.70 59.58
C GLU A 206 -7.14 -6.32 59.70
N LEU A 207 -6.87 -5.86 60.92
CA LEU A 207 -6.14 -4.61 61.17
C LEU A 207 -4.73 -4.63 60.55
N ILE A 208 -3.98 -5.72 60.76
CA ILE A 208 -2.64 -5.88 60.19
C ILE A 208 -2.71 -5.96 58.67
N GLU A 209 -3.69 -6.67 58.10
CA GLU A 209 -3.84 -6.78 56.65
C GLU A 209 -4.11 -5.41 56.00
N ILE A 210 -5.00 -4.61 56.59
CA ILE A 210 -5.28 -3.24 56.13
C ILE A 210 -4.02 -2.38 56.24
N SER A 211 -3.29 -2.45 57.36
CA SER A 211 -2.05 -1.70 57.57
C SER A 211 -0.95 -2.11 56.59
N ARG A 212 -0.77 -3.41 56.30
CA ARG A 212 0.21 -3.91 55.32
C ARG A 212 -0.09 -3.40 53.92
N LYS A 213 -1.35 -3.51 53.47
CA LYS A 213 -1.80 -2.95 52.19
C LYS A 213 -1.56 -1.46 52.09
N PHE A 214 -1.79 -0.73 53.18
CA PHE A 214 -1.53 0.70 53.24
C PHE A 214 -0.04 1.02 53.10
N ILE A 215 0.82 0.36 53.88
CA ILE A 215 2.27 0.55 53.82
C ILE A 215 2.81 0.22 52.42
N THR A 216 2.33 -0.86 51.81
CA THR A 216 2.71 -1.26 50.44
C THR A 216 2.35 -0.22 49.41
N LYS A 217 1.14 0.36 49.48
CA LYS A 217 0.67 1.35 48.50
C LYS A 217 1.24 2.75 48.74
N GLN A 218 1.34 3.16 50.00
CA GLN A 218 1.70 4.52 50.38
C GLN A 218 3.21 4.73 50.37
N TYR A 219 3.96 3.79 50.95
CA TYR A 219 5.41 3.90 51.16
C TYR A 219 6.22 3.02 50.21
N HIS A 220 5.56 2.27 49.32
CA HIS A 220 6.20 1.38 48.34
C HIS A 220 7.12 0.32 48.97
N LEU A 221 6.86 -0.05 50.24
CA LEU A 221 7.58 -1.12 50.94
C LEU A 221 6.81 -2.44 50.75
N PRO A 222 7.46 -3.58 50.48
CA PRO A 222 6.76 -4.84 50.21
C PRO A 222 6.19 -5.52 51.48
N ALA A 223 5.33 -4.82 52.22
CA ALA A 223 4.76 -5.27 53.49
C ALA A 223 3.82 -6.47 53.35
N ASP A 224 3.30 -6.75 52.16
CA ASP A 224 2.45 -7.93 51.92
C ASP A 224 3.23 -9.25 51.85
N VAL A 225 4.55 -9.17 51.61
CA VAL A 225 5.42 -10.33 51.41
C VAL A 225 6.40 -10.51 52.58
N LEU A 226 6.84 -9.41 53.19
CA LEU A 226 7.82 -9.44 54.28
C LEU A 226 7.23 -9.95 55.59
N LEU A 227 8.05 -10.66 56.35
CA LEU A 227 7.77 -10.97 57.75
C LEU A 227 7.72 -9.68 58.57
N THR A 228 7.06 -9.73 59.74
CA THR A 228 6.93 -8.56 60.62
C THR A 228 8.29 -7.98 61.02
N ASP A 229 9.22 -8.84 61.45
CA ASP A 229 10.56 -8.42 61.88
C ASP A 229 11.34 -7.78 60.71
N ASP A 230 11.34 -8.43 59.54
CA ASP A 230 11.99 -7.91 58.33
C ASP A 230 11.40 -6.57 57.87
N LEU A 231 10.08 -6.40 58.00
CA LEU A 231 9.40 -5.15 57.65
C LEU A 231 9.81 -4.02 58.61
N ILE A 232 9.90 -4.30 59.90
CA ILE A 232 10.34 -3.33 60.92
C ILE A 232 11.79 -2.91 60.67
N ASP A 233 12.68 -3.86 60.41
CA ASP A 233 14.08 -3.58 60.08
C ASP A 233 14.21 -2.74 58.80
N LEU A 234 13.38 -3.03 57.79
CA LEU A 234 13.35 -2.26 56.55
C LEU A 234 12.85 -0.82 56.77
N MET A 235 11.82 -0.63 57.58
CA MET A 235 11.30 0.70 57.93
C MET A 235 12.37 1.53 58.65
N LYS A 236 13.07 0.93 59.62
CA LYS A 236 14.19 1.54 60.37
C LYS A 236 15.35 1.94 59.46
N LYS A 237 15.70 1.09 58.49
CA LYS A 237 16.85 1.31 57.60
C LYS A 237 16.58 2.38 56.53
N ASN A 238 15.38 2.41 55.96
CA ASN A 238 15.06 3.30 54.85
C ASN A 238 14.59 4.70 55.29
N ASN A 239 14.39 4.96 56.60
CA ASN A 239 13.87 6.23 57.13
C ASN A 239 12.63 6.77 56.37
N THR A 240 11.82 5.86 55.82
CA THR A 240 10.69 6.20 54.94
C THR A 240 9.44 6.61 55.72
N ILE A 241 9.41 6.27 57.00
CA ILE A 241 8.34 6.58 57.95
C ILE A 241 8.95 7.38 59.10
N SER A 242 8.22 8.35 59.65
CA SER A 242 8.69 9.09 60.82
C SER A 242 8.87 8.15 62.02
N GLN A 243 9.87 8.42 62.86
CA GLN A 243 10.23 7.56 63.99
C GLN A 243 9.07 7.34 64.99
N GLU A 244 8.15 8.31 65.10
CA GLU A 244 6.94 8.19 65.91
C GLU A 244 5.95 7.18 65.30
N ASN A 245 5.70 7.28 64.00
CA ASN A 245 4.79 6.40 63.27
C ASN A 245 5.37 4.98 63.15
N GLU A 246 6.69 4.84 63.02
CA GLU A 246 7.39 3.56 63.02
C GLU A 246 7.14 2.77 64.31
N LYS A 247 7.31 3.42 65.48
CA LYS A 247 7.05 2.78 66.78
C LYS A 247 5.60 2.32 66.92
N VAL A 248 4.65 3.14 66.46
CA VAL A 248 3.23 2.78 66.45
C VAL A 248 2.99 1.50 65.62
N VAL A 249 3.58 1.42 64.43
CA VAL A 249 3.44 0.23 63.57
C VAL A 249 4.12 -0.99 64.20
N GLU A 250 5.32 -0.83 64.74
CA GLU A 250 6.08 -1.90 65.44
C GLU A 250 5.27 -2.48 66.61
N ASP A 251 4.77 -1.62 67.51
CA ASP A 251 4.02 -2.05 68.69
C ASP A 251 2.73 -2.80 68.33
N VAL A 252 1.99 -2.30 67.33
CA VAL A 252 0.73 -2.91 66.89
C VAL A 252 0.97 -4.23 66.15
N PHE A 253 2.01 -4.31 65.31
CA PHE A 253 2.30 -5.53 64.55
C PHE A 253 2.83 -6.64 65.45
N LEU A 254 3.75 -6.34 66.37
CA LEU A 254 4.25 -7.31 67.34
C LEU A 254 3.12 -7.83 68.23
N ARG A 255 2.23 -6.95 68.71
CA ARG A 255 1.07 -7.36 69.50
C ARG A 255 0.11 -8.23 68.68
N GLY A 256 -0.21 -7.83 67.46
CA GLY A 256 -1.11 -8.61 66.61
C GLY A 256 -0.55 -9.97 66.22
N ASP A 257 0.77 -10.12 66.07
CA ASP A 257 1.41 -11.42 65.90
C ASP A 257 1.28 -12.29 67.16
N LEU A 258 1.53 -11.73 68.36
CA LEU A 258 1.30 -12.45 69.61
C LEU A 258 -0.16 -12.94 69.73
N VAL A 259 -1.12 -12.10 69.33
CA VAL A 259 -2.55 -12.44 69.35
C VAL A 259 -2.90 -13.49 68.30
N LYS A 260 -2.35 -13.39 67.08
CA LYS A 260 -2.56 -14.35 65.98
C LYS A 260 -2.08 -15.75 66.35
N PHE A 261 -0.96 -15.83 67.09
CA PHE A 261 -0.39 -17.07 67.62
C PHE A 261 -0.91 -17.43 69.03
N ALA A 262 -1.96 -16.75 69.52
CA ALA A 262 -2.63 -17.02 70.79
C ALA A 262 -1.71 -16.96 72.03
N LYS A 263 -0.66 -16.15 71.99
CA LYS A 263 0.28 -15.93 73.09
C LYS A 263 -0.23 -14.90 74.11
N THR A 264 -1.11 -13.99 73.68
CA THR A 264 -1.68 -12.93 74.53
C THR A 264 -3.15 -12.65 74.17
N PHE A 265 -3.91 -12.17 75.16
CA PHE A 265 -5.31 -11.76 75.01
C PHE A 265 -5.46 -10.30 75.42
N PRO A 266 -5.51 -9.36 74.46
CA PRO A 266 -5.66 -7.94 74.75
C PRO A 266 -7.07 -7.63 75.26
N ASP A 267 -7.17 -6.66 76.14
CA ASP A 267 -8.43 -6.10 76.58
C ASP A 267 -9.05 -5.20 75.48
N LYS A 268 -10.31 -4.81 75.69
CA LYS A 268 -11.03 -3.95 74.76
C LYS A 268 -10.35 -2.59 74.63
N ASP A 269 -9.82 -2.06 75.73
CA ASP A 269 -9.15 -0.77 75.76
C ASP A 269 -7.86 -0.78 74.92
N ALA A 270 -7.06 -1.85 74.98
CA ALA A 270 -5.88 -2.01 74.13
C ALA A 270 -6.25 -2.14 72.65
N MET A 271 -7.33 -2.84 72.31
CA MET A 271 -7.80 -2.95 70.92
C MET A 271 -8.29 -1.60 70.38
N GLU A 272 -9.02 -0.82 71.19
CA GLU A 272 -9.46 0.52 70.81
C GLU A 272 -8.29 1.49 70.66
N LYS A 273 -7.31 1.41 71.56
CA LYS A 273 -6.07 2.18 71.47
C LYS A 273 -5.32 1.85 70.19
N ASP A 274 -5.09 0.57 69.89
CA ASP A 274 -4.35 0.16 68.69
C ASP A 274 -5.09 0.56 67.40
N PHE A 275 -6.43 0.48 67.40
CA PHE A 275 -7.23 1.00 66.29
C PHE A 275 -7.06 2.51 66.11
N ALA A 276 -7.10 3.27 67.21
CA ALA A 276 -6.94 4.72 67.19
C ALA A 276 -5.54 5.11 66.70
N ASP A 277 -4.51 4.44 67.20
CA ASP A 277 -3.11 4.67 66.86
C ASP A 277 -2.86 4.41 65.35
N VAL A 278 -3.36 3.29 64.81
CA VAL A 278 -3.26 2.98 63.37
C VAL A 278 -4.04 4.00 62.52
N ARG A 279 -5.24 4.38 62.96
CA ARG A 279 -6.05 5.38 62.24
C ARG A 279 -5.37 6.74 62.23
N GLU A 280 -4.71 7.10 63.31
CA GLU A 280 -3.96 8.35 63.41
C GLU A 280 -2.70 8.32 62.55
N PHE A 281 -1.95 7.23 62.57
CA PHE A 281 -0.83 6.97 61.65
C PHE A 281 -1.25 7.19 60.19
N VAL A 282 -2.36 6.58 59.76
CA VAL A 282 -2.87 6.76 58.38
C VAL A 282 -3.21 8.23 58.09
N LYS A 283 -3.75 8.99 59.05
CA LYS A 283 -4.02 10.43 58.86
C LYS A 283 -2.76 11.28 58.80
N ARG A 284 -1.77 10.99 59.64
CA ARG A 284 -0.50 11.73 59.71
C ARG A 284 0.35 11.49 58.46
N SER A 285 0.36 10.26 57.96
CA SER A 285 1.14 9.88 56.77
C SER A 285 0.83 10.73 55.52
N SER A 286 -0.42 11.13 55.30
CA SER A 286 -0.79 12.03 54.20
C SER A 286 -0.12 13.39 54.32
N LYS A 287 -0.01 13.92 55.54
CA LYS A 287 0.65 15.21 55.79
C LYS A 287 2.16 15.09 55.61
N ASP A 288 2.77 14.08 56.22
CA ASP A 288 4.23 13.89 56.20
C ASP A 288 4.77 13.73 54.76
N LEU A 289 4.04 13.01 53.91
CA LEU A 289 4.41 12.79 52.50
C LEU A 289 4.16 14.02 51.61
N GLU A 290 3.13 14.82 51.89
CA GLU A 290 2.94 16.12 51.24
C GLU A 290 4.10 17.06 51.57
N PHE A 291 4.54 17.11 52.82
CA PHE A 291 5.70 17.92 53.24
C PHE A 291 7.03 17.43 52.66
N GLU A 292 7.24 16.11 52.54
CA GLU A 292 8.44 15.56 51.88
C GLU A 292 8.50 15.85 50.38
N ASN A 293 7.37 15.72 49.67
CA ASN A 293 7.33 16.02 48.23
C ASN A 293 7.61 17.50 47.97
N LEU A 294 7.07 18.41 48.80
CA LEU A 294 7.35 19.84 48.74
C LEU A 294 8.83 20.18 49.02
N ARG A 295 9.56 19.36 49.79
CA ARG A 295 11.00 19.53 50.02
C ARG A 295 11.87 19.03 48.87
N LYS A 296 11.40 18.05 48.09
CA LYS A 296 12.15 17.48 46.95
C LYS A 296 12.00 18.31 45.67
N ASP A 297 10.97 19.14 45.59
CA ASP A 297 10.70 20.05 44.46
C ASP A 297 11.37 21.44 44.61
N VAL A 298 12.21 21.66 45.63
CA VAL A 298 13.03 22.87 45.86
C VAL A 298 14.52 22.52 45.74
#